data_AF-A0A935T682-F1
#
_entry.id   AF-A0A935T682-F1
#
_cell.length_a   1.000
_cell.length_b   1.000
_cell.length_c   1.000
_cell.angle_alpha   90.00
_cell.angle_beta   90.00
_cell.angle_gamma   90.00
#
_symmetry.space_group_name_H-M   'P 1'
#
loop_
_entity.id
_entity.type
_entity.pdbx_description
1 polymer ?
#
loop_
_entity_poly.entity_id
_entity_poly.type
_entity_poly.pdbx_seq_one_letter_code
_entity_poly.pdbx_strand_id
1 'polypeptide(L)'
;MERMRVAAVQAAPVWMDREATVAKVCRLIEQAAQGGARVVAFSETFVPGYPWWTSSDRLDLKALDVVTARQSVYLRQGVDLARGDLDPVVEAARKSACFVALGIAERAATGGSLYCSLVLIDPTRGIVGVHRKLKPTYTERVAWADGDAHGLRVHEHAGWRIGGLNCWENWLPLPKFALYGQGEQLHVATWPGGRGITLDASRLVAIEGGVFVVSVSGLFDASLVPDDFPEARALRASLEGIALGDGGTLIVDPNGVVLAEAAANAEEILYADLDLDVALAARTLRDQGGHYHRPDLFELRIDERRLGATSSREPAR
;
A
#
# COMPACT_ATOMS: atom_id res chain seq x y z
N MET A 1 -13.32 18.81 -18.52
CA MET A 1 -13.38 18.20 -17.19
C MET A 1 -12.51 16.96 -17.22
N GLU A 2 -11.44 16.96 -16.44
CA GLU A 2 -10.49 15.86 -16.38
C GLU A 2 -11.06 14.78 -15.46
N ARG A 3 -11.64 13.74 -16.08
CA ARG A 3 -12.20 12.59 -15.36
C ARG A 3 -11.27 11.40 -15.46
N MET A 4 -11.16 10.65 -14.36
CA MET A 4 -10.33 9.45 -14.30
C MET A 4 -11.09 8.34 -13.61
N ARG A 5 -11.23 7.20 -14.29
CA ARG A 5 -11.73 5.99 -13.64
C ARG A 5 -10.60 5.30 -12.89
N VAL A 6 -10.87 4.93 -11.64
CA VAL A 6 -9.94 4.17 -10.79
C VAL A 6 -10.52 2.81 -10.45
N ALA A 7 -9.64 1.86 -10.13
CA ALA A 7 -9.99 0.52 -9.66
C ALA A 7 -9.33 0.22 -8.31
N ALA A 8 -10.12 -0.24 -7.36
CA ALA A 8 -9.66 -0.72 -6.05
C ALA A 8 -9.86 -2.24 -5.98
N VAL A 9 -8.78 -2.99 -5.82
CA VAL A 9 -8.79 -4.45 -5.92
C VAL A 9 -8.81 -5.09 -4.53
N GLN A 10 -9.98 -5.54 -4.10
CA GLN A 10 -10.11 -6.38 -2.91
C GLN A 10 -9.94 -7.84 -3.33
N ALA A 11 -8.83 -8.46 -2.96
CA ALA A 11 -8.57 -9.86 -3.28
C ALA A 11 -7.65 -10.52 -2.24
N ALA A 12 -7.65 -11.84 -2.20
CA ALA A 12 -6.62 -12.60 -1.51
C ALA A 12 -5.41 -12.83 -2.43
N PRO A 13 -4.17 -12.82 -1.91
CA PRO A 13 -3.01 -13.28 -2.66
C PRO A 13 -3.01 -14.81 -2.80
N VAL A 14 -2.10 -15.34 -3.62
CA VAL A 14 -1.69 -16.75 -3.47
C VAL A 14 -0.66 -16.77 -2.34
N TRP A 15 -1.15 -16.89 -1.12
CA TRP A 15 -0.40 -16.54 0.08
C TRP A 15 0.93 -17.29 0.20
N MET A 16 2.02 -16.54 0.40
CA MET A 16 3.41 -17.05 0.44
C MET A 16 3.90 -17.71 -0.86
N ASP A 17 3.29 -17.37 -2.00
CA ASP A 17 3.80 -17.65 -3.34
C ASP A 17 3.90 -16.35 -4.14
N ARG A 18 5.13 -15.82 -4.24
CA ARG A 18 5.41 -14.56 -4.94
C ARG A 18 5.03 -14.65 -6.41
N GLU A 19 5.44 -15.72 -7.09
CA GLU A 19 5.31 -15.84 -8.54
C GLU A 19 3.84 -16.01 -8.95
N ALA A 20 3.11 -16.88 -8.25
CA ALA A 20 1.68 -17.05 -8.48
C ALA A 20 0.88 -15.78 -8.13
N THR A 21 1.27 -15.07 -7.07
CA THR A 21 0.64 -13.80 -6.71
C THR A 21 0.94 -12.70 -7.73
N VAL A 22 2.18 -12.57 -8.21
CA VAL A 22 2.54 -11.63 -9.30
C VAL A 22 1.72 -11.93 -10.56
N ALA A 23 1.57 -13.21 -10.92
CA ALA A 23 0.71 -13.60 -12.04
C ALA A 23 -0.76 -13.22 -11.81
N LYS A 24 -1.28 -13.35 -10.57
CA LYS A 24 -2.62 -12.88 -10.20
C LYS A 24 -2.75 -11.35 -10.32
N VAL A 25 -1.76 -10.59 -9.85
CA VAL A 25 -1.72 -9.13 -10.00
C VAL A 25 -1.81 -8.72 -11.47
N CYS A 26 -1.03 -9.35 -12.35
CA CYS A 26 -1.05 -9.04 -13.79
C CYS A 26 -2.45 -9.23 -14.40
N ARG A 27 -3.12 -10.34 -14.09
CA ARG A 27 -4.50 -10.60 -14.56
C ARG A 27 -5.50 -9.58 -14.02
N LEU A 28 -5.37 -9.18 -12.75
CA LEU A 28 -6.26 -8.21 -12.13
C LEU A 28 -6.06 -6.79 -12.70
N ILE A 29 -4.82 -6.42 -13.07
CA ILE A 29 -4.54 -5.17 -13.80
C ILE A 29 -5.26 -5.18 -15.16
N GLU A 30 -5.12 -6.27 -15.92
CA GLU A 30 -5.77 -6.41 -17.23
C GLU A 30 -7.30 -6.35 -17.10
N GLN A 31 -7.88 -7.03 -16.11
CA GLN A 31 -9.32 -6.98 -15.83
C GLN A 31 -9.78 -5.57 -15.44
N ALA A 32 -9.02 -4.87 -14.59
CA ALA A 32 -9.31 -3.49 -14.21
C ALA A 32 -9.28 -2.53 -15.41
N ALA A 33 -8.30 -2.72 -16.30
CA ALA A 33 -8.18 -1.94 -17.53
C ALA A 33 -9.35 -2.19 -18.49
N GLN A 34 -9.85 -3.43 -18.59
CA GLN A 34 -11.08 -3.74 -19.33
C GLN A 34 -12.31 -3.02 -18.77
N GLY A 35 -12.33 -2.76 -17.45
CA GLY A 35 -13.33 -1.91 -16.79
C GLY A 35 -13.14 -0.40 -17.03
N GLY A 36 -12.11 -0.01 -17.78
CA GLY A 36 -11.77 1.37 -18.13
C GLY A 36 -10.91 2.10 -17.10
N ALA A 37 -10.36 1.39 -16.11
CA ALA A 37 -9.53 2.01 -15.09
C ALA A 37 -8.22 2.56 -15.69
N ARG A 38 -7.75 3.66 -15.11
CA ARG A 38 -6.45 4.30 -15.41
C ARG A 38 -5.50 4.23 -14.22
N VAL A 39 -6.03 4.02 -13.03
CA VAL A 39 -5.27 3.72 -11.80
C VAL A 39 -5.82 2.43 -11.21
N VAL A 40 -4.94 1.51 -10.84
CA VAL A 40 -5.29 0.23 -10.20
C VAL A 40 -4.52 0.13 -8.89
N ALA A 41 -5.23 0.00 -7.77
CA ALA A 41 -4.64 -0.09 -6.45
C ALA A 41 -4.89 -1.46 -5.82
N PHE A 42 -3.85 -2.00 -5.17
CA PHE A 42 -3.85 -3.26 -4.44
C PHE A 42 -3.58 -3.03 -2.96
N SER A 43 -3.89 -4.04 -2.14
CA SER A 43 -3.78 -3.97 -0.68
C SER A 43 -2.35 -3.96 -0.15
N GLU A 44 -2.20 -3.74 1.15
CA GLU A 44 -0.90 -3.72 1.84
C GLU A 44 -0.24 -5.09 1.75
N THR A 45 1.03 -5.11 1.33
CA THR A 45 1.81 -6.36 1.17
C THR A 45 1.05 -7.46 0.43
N PHE A 46 0.31 -7.11 -0.64
CA PHE A 46 -0.38 -8.09 -1.48
C PHE A 46 0.60 -9.14 -2.01
N VAL A 47 1.83 -8.76 -2.38
CA VAL A 47 2.87 -9.71 -2.82
C VAL A 47 3.92 -9.91 -1.72
N PRO A 48 4.18 -11.15 -1.25
CA PRO A 48 3.49 -12.42 -1.54
C PRO A 48 2.26 -12.64 -0.64
N GLY A 49 1.91 -11.66 0.18
CA GLY A 49 0.82 -11.72 1.16
C GLY A 49 1.26 -11.20 2.52
N TYR A 50 0.33 -10.58 3.24
CA TYR A 50 0.57 -10.05 4.57
C TYR A 50 0.98 -11.17 5.56
N PRO A 51 1.94 -10.93 6.48
CA PRO A 51 2.51 -11.95 7.34
C PRO A 51 1.62 -12.24 8.56
N TRP A 52 0.45 -12.83 8.34
CA TRP A 52 -0.58 -13.00 9.39
C TRP A 52 -0.11 -13.74 10.65
N TRP A 53 0.93 -14.57 10.58
CA TRP A 53 1.51 -15.22 11.76
C TRP A 53 2.04 -14.23 12.80
N THR A 54 2.39 -12.99 12.40
CA THR A 54 2.80 -11.96 13.38
C THR A 54 1.66 -11.61 14.34
N SER A 55 0.41 -11.85 13.96
CA SER A 55 -0.76 -11.62 14.81
C SER A 55 -1.12 -12.83 15.68
N SER A 56 -0.64 -14.03 15.36
CA SER A 56 -0.85 -15.24 16.16
C SER A 56 0.28 -15.51 17.14
N ASP A 57 1.51 -15.15 16.77
CA ASP A 57 2.69 -15.65 17.45
C ASP A 57 2.83 -15.03 18.83
N ARG A 58 2.83 -15.92 19.84
CA ARG A 58 3.27 -15.55 21.17
C ARG A 58 4.76 -15.27 21.07
N LEU A 59 5.15 -14.05 21.39
CA LEU A 59 6.55 -13.63 21.55
C LEU A 59 7.18 -14.34 22.77
N ASP A 60 7.42 -15.63 22.63
CA ASP A 60 8.16 -16.48 23.56
C ASP A 60 9.45 -16.92 22.86
N LEU A 61 10.60 -16.77 23.53
CA LEU A 61 11.89 -17.23 23.01
C LEU A 61 11.91 -18.73 22.73
N LYS A 62 11.05 -19.51 23.38
CA LYS A 62 10.88 -20.94 23.08
C LYS A 62 10.28 -21.22 21.70
N ALA A 63 9.59 -20.24 21.11
CA ALA A 63 9.03 -20.33 19.77
C ALA A 63 9.96 -19.74 18.69
N LEU A 64 11.18 -19.32 19.05
CA LEU A 64 12.09 -18.62 18.13
C LEU A 64 12.40 -19.43 16.87
N ASP A 65 12.59 -20.75 16.99
CA ASP A 65 12.86 -21.62 15.83
C ASP A 65 11.69 -21.62 14.84
N VAL A 66 10.44 -21.64 15.33
CA VAL A 66 9.24 -21.59 14.47
C VAL A 66 9.10 -20.21 13.83
N VAL A 67 9.24 -19.14 14.62
CA VAL A 67 9.11 -17.76 14.13
C VAL A 67 10.17 -17.46 13.05
N THR A 68 11.41 -17.87 13.29
CA THR A 68 12.51 -17.69 12.33
C THR A 68 12.36 -18.59 11.10
N ALA A 69 11.82 -19.81 11.25
CA ALA A 69 11.50 -20.67 10.09
C ALA A 69 10.44 -20.01 9.19
N ARG A 70 9.36 -19.45 9.75
CA ARG A 70 8.34 -18.70 8.99
C ARG A 70 8.93 -17.47 8.32
N GLN A 71 9.73 -16.69 9.06
CA GLN A 71 10.42 -15.52 8.51
C GLN A 71 11.38 -15.90 7.37
N SER A 72 12.03 -17.07 7.45
CA SER A 72 12.90 -17.59 6.38
C SER A 72 12.12 -17.91 5.10
N VAL A 73 10.93 -18.52 5.21
CA VAL A 73 10.03 -18.70 4.06
C VAL A 73 9.65 -17.34 3.48
N TYR A 74 9.24 -16.40 4.33
CA TYR A 74 8.83 -15.07 3.90
C TYR A 74 9.97 -14.30 3.20
N LEU A 75 11.21 -14.39 3.70
CA LEU A 75 12.39 -13.80 3.07
C LEU A 75 12.65 -14.35 1.66
N ARG A 76 12.40 -15.64 1.41
CA ARG A 76 12.53 -16.25 0.07
C ARG A 76 11.45 -15.76 -0.89
N GLN A 77 10.25 -15.51 -0.37
CA GLN A 77 9.09 -15.01 -1.10
C GLN A 77 9.07 -13.48 -1.22
N GLY A 78 9.95 -12.78 -0.49
CA GLY A 78 10.11 -11.33 -0.60
C GLY A 78 10.43 -10.88 -2.03
N VAL A 79 9.95 -9.70 -2.37
CA VAL A 79 10.10 -9.06 -3.68
C VAL A 79 11.43 -8.32 -3.73
N ASP A 80 12.31 -8.73 -4.63
CA ASP A 80 13.57 -8.07 -4.90
C ASP A 80 13.47 -7.26 -6.19
N LEU A 81 13.43 -5.94 -6.03
CA LEU A 81 13.30 -5.02 -7.16
C LEU A 81 14.54 -5.04 -8.07
N ALA A 82 15.73 -5.32 -7.54
CA ALA A 82 16.95 -5.40 -8.34
C ALA A 82 17.01 -6.69 -9.17
N ARG A 83 16.38 -7.77 -8.70
CA ARG A 83 16.22 -9.03 -9.45
C ARG A 83 15.18 -8.91 -10.58
N GLY A 84 14.33 -7.88 -10.56
CA GLY A 84 13.24 -7.73 -11.53
C GLY A 84 11.99 -8.55 -11.18
N ASP A 85 11.76 -8.86 -9.91
CA ASP A 85 10.59 -9.67 -9.48
C ASP A 85 9.24 -9.04 -9.87
N LEU A 86 9.20 -7.72 -10.11
CA LEU A 86 8.01 -7.00 -10.57
C LEU A 86 8.02 -6.64 -12.07
N ASP A 87 9.01 -7.09 -12.85
CA ASP A 87 9.05 -6.84 -14.30
C ASP A 87 7.76 -7.28 -15.02
N PRO A 88 7.13 -8.43 -14.68
CA PRO A 88 5.83 -8.79 -15.25
C PRO A 88 4.73 -7.77 -14.94
N VAL A 89 4.72 -7.20 -13.73
CA VAL A 89 3.74 -6.18 -13.31
C VAL A 89 3.97 -4.87 -14.05
N VAL A 90 5.23 -4.46 -14.23
CA VAL A 90 5.60 -3.29 -15.03
C VAL A 90 5.12 -3.43 -16.47
N GLU A 91 5.28 -4.62 -17.06
CA GLU A 91 4.80 -4.90 -18.41
C GLU A 91 3.27 -4.94 -18.49
N ALA A 92 2.59 -5.52 -17.49
CA ALA A 92 1.13 -5.51 -17.41
C ALA A 92 0.56 -4.09 -17.30
N ALA A 93 1.19 -3.24 -16.48
CA ALA A 93 0.85 -1.82 -16.34
C ALA A 93 1.01 -1.08 -17.67
N ARG A 94 2.13 -1.31 -18.39
CA ARG A 94 2.40 -0.72 -19.70
C ARG A 94 1.36 -1.12 -20.74
N LYS A 95 1.10 -2.43 -20.91
CA LYS A 95 0.10 -2.95 -21.85
C LYS A 95 -1.31 -2.43 -21.58
N SER A 96 -1.63 -2.24 -20.30
CA SER A 96 -2.94 -1.79 -19.83
C SER A 96 -3.08 -0.27 -19.75
N ALA A 97 -2.00 0.48 -20.02
CA ALA A 97 -1.93 1.94 -19.85
C ALA A 97 -2.43 2.42 -18.47
N CYS A 98 -2.19 1.61 -17.44
CA CYS A 98 -2.64 1.83 -16.07
C CYS A 98 -1.46 2.23 -15.17
N PHE A 99 -1.67 3.24 -14.34
CA PHE A 99 -0.84 3.47 -13.16
C PHE A 99 -1.20 2.45 -12.07
N VAL A 100 -0.20 1.83 -11.45
CA VAL A 100 -0.42 0.76 -10.47
C VAL A 100 0.19 1.12 -9.12
N ALA A 101 -0.60 0.99 -8.06
CA ALA A 101 -0.15 1.07 -6.68
C ALA A 101 -0.24 -0.32 -6.04
N LEU A 102 0.91 -0.90 -5.68
CA LEU A 102 1.02 -2.30 -5.24
C LEU A 102 1.79 -2.41 -3.92
N GLY A 103 1.14 -2.95 -2.89
CA GLY A 103 1.79 -3.32 -1.65
C GLY A 103 2.64 -4.60 -1.80
N ILE A 104 3.88 -4.55 -1.32
CA ILE A 104 4.84 -5.67 -1.37
C ILE A 104 5.60 -5.86 -0.05
N ALA A 105 6.07 -7.09 0.17
CA ALA A 105 7.17 -7.37 1.08
C ALA A 105 8.50 -7.15 0.34
N GLU A 106 9.02 -5.92 0.38
CA GLU A 106 10.27 -5.57 -0.30
C GLU A 106 11.47 -6.21 0.42
N ARG A 107 12.29 -6.96 -0.32
CA ARG A 107 13.51 -7.57 0.20
C ARG A 107 14.67 -6.59 0.15
N ALA A 108 15.33 -6.41 1.29
CA ALA A 108 16.53 -5.59 1.38
C ALA A 108 17.66 -6.18 0.51
N ALA A 109 18.55 -5.32 0.00
CA ALA A 109 19.71 -5.74 -0.79
C ALA A 109 20.65 -6.70 -0.04
N THR A 110 20.70 -6.63 1.30
CA THR A 110 21.45 -7.58 2.14
C THR A 110 20.80 -8.96 2.23
N GLY A 111 19.56 -9.10 1.75
CA GLY A 111 18.82 -10.36 1.63
C GLY A 111 18.20 -10.90 2.92
N GLY A 112 18.55 -10.35 4.09
CA GLY A 112 18.11 -10.82 5.41
C GLY A 112 16.99 -10.01 6.08
N SER A 113 16.54 -8.92 5.46
CA SER A 113 15.48 -8.05 5.98
C SER A 113 14.39 -7.83 4.94
N LEU A 114 13.18 -7.54 5.43
CA LEU A 114 12.03 -7.14 4.61
C LEU A 114 11.52 -5.77 5.06
N TYR A 115 10.91 -5.05 4.14
CA TYR A 115 10.16 -3.82 4.38
C TYR A 115 8.72 -4.00 3.88
N CYS A 116 7.72 -3.52 4.61
CA CYS A 116 6.39 -3.30 4.03
C CYS A 116 6.49 -2.08 3.13
N SER A 117 6.22 -2.24 1.83
CA SER A 117 6.40 -1.16 0.85
C SER A 117 5.23 -1.01 -0.09
N LEU A 118 4.89 0.24 -0.40
CA LEU A 118 3.98 0.60 -1.48
C LEU A 118 4.81 0.99 -2.71
N VAL A 119 4.69 0.21 -3.77
CA VAL A 119 5.34 0.49 -5.06
C VAL A 119 4.36 1.19 -5.99
N LEU A 120 4.82 2.28 -6.60
CA LEU A 120 4.06 3.07 -7.57
C LEU A 120 4.69 2.88 -8.95
N ILE A 121 3.89 2.40 -9.90
CA ILE A 121 4.31 2.00 -11.25
C ILE A 121 3.57 2.84 -12.28
N ASP A 122 4.31 3.62 -13.04
CA ASP A 122 3.84 4.39 -14.18
C ASP A 122 3.89 3.51 -15.45
N PRO A 123 2.84 3.51 -16.29
CA PRO A 123 2.78 2.64 -17.46
C PRO A 123 3.83 2.97 -18.54
N THR A 124 4.44 4.16 -18.49
CA THR A 124 5.48 4.60 -19.41
C THR A 124 6.87 4.50 -18.75
N ARG A 125 7.01 4.99 -17.51
CA ARG A 125 8.30 5.10 -16.82
C ARG A 125 8.68 3.88 -15.98
N GLY A 126 7.78 2.92 -15.78
CA GLY A 126 8.00 1.78 -14.89
C GLY A 126 7.86 2.18 -13.42
N ILE A 127 8.67 1.60 -12.54
CA ILE A 127 8.63 1.93 -11.10
C ILE A 127 9.10 3.37 -10.89
N VAL A 128 8.20 4.23 -10.42
CA VAL A 128 8.48 5.66 -10.15
C VAL A 128 8.61 5.98 -8.67
N GLY A 129 8.10 5.11 -7.79
CA GLY A 129 8.14 5.31 -6.34
C GLY A 129 8.15 4.00 -5.57
N VAL A 130 8.86 4.00 -4.44
CA VAL A 130 8.87 2.92 -3.45
C VAL A 130 8.79 3.54 -2.06
N HIS A 131 7.62 3.50 -1.45
CA HIS A 131 7.38 3.99 -0.10
C HIS A 131 7.43 2.85 0.92
N ARG A 132 8.51 2.79 1.69
CA ARG A 132 8.64 1.85 2.81
C ARG A 132 7.88 2.41 4.00
N LYS A 133 6.97 1.62 4.57
CA LYS A 133 6.20 1.96 5.77
C LYS A 133 7.13 2.50 6.85
N LEU A 134 6.91 3.75 7.26
CA LEU A 134 7.81 4.47 8.16
C LEU A 134 7.99 3.72 9.48
N LYS A 135 6.89 3.13 9.98
CA LYS A 135 6.92 2.35 11.23
C LYS A 135 5.97 1.16 11.16
N PRO A 136 6.50 -0.08 11.15
CA PRO A 136 5.68 -1.27 11.35
C PRO A 136 4.91 -1.20 12.68
N THR A 137 3.64 -1.59 12.62
CA THR A 137 2.69 -1.49 13.72
C THR A 137 2.79 -2.72 14.61
N TYR A 138 2.93 -2.48 15.91
CA TYR A 138 2.83 -3.53 16.93
C TYR A 138 3.70 -4.77 16.59
N THR A 139 3.09 -5.93 16.35
CA THR A 139 3.81 -7.18 16.06
C THR A 139 4.44 -7.23 14.67
N GLU A 140 4.04 -6.37 13.72
CA GLU A 140 4.69 -6.29 12.40
C GLU A 140 6.20 -6.01 12.51
N ARG A 141 6.64 -5.43 13.64
CA ARG A 141 8.06 -5.13 13.95
C ARG A 141 8.95 -6.37 14.05
N VAL A 142 8.36 -7.56 14.14
CA VAL A 142 9.11 -8.82 14.09
C VAL A 142 9.37 -9.29 12.65
N ALA A 143 8.58 -8.80 11.69
CA ALA A 143 8.66 -9.20 10.29
C ALA A 143 9.33 -8.15 9.40
N TRP A 144 9.18 -6.86 9.71
CA TRP A 144 9.65 -5.76 8.87
C TRP A 144 10.55 -4.76 9.60
N ALA A 145 11.47 -4.20 8.83
CA ALA A 145 12.26 -3.04 9.23
C ALA A 145 11.50 -1.72 9.00
N ASP A 146 11.95 -0.66 9.68
CA ASP A 146 11.44 0.70 9.51
C ASP A 146 11.81 1.27 8.13
N GLY A 147 10.88 2.03 7.54
CA GLY A 147 11.12 2.84 6.36
C GLY A 147 11.78 4.18 6.64
N ASP A 148 11.99 4.94 5.56
CA ASP A 148 12.47 6.32 5.58
C ASP A 148 11.51 7.23 4.81
N ALA A 149 11.75 8.55 4.85
CA ALA A 149 10.89 9.52 4.18
C ALA A 149 11.15 9.63 2.66
N HIS A 150 12.08 8.86 2.09
CA HIS A 150 12.43 8.96 0.67
C HIS A 150 11.25 8.68 -0.26
N GLY A 151 10.35 7.79 0.16
CA GLY A 151 9.17 7.39 -0.59
C GLY A 151 7.93 8.24 -0.35
N LEU A 152 7.98 9.25 0.53
CA LEU A 152 6.89 10.21 0.73
C LEU A 152 6.83 11.18 -0.45
N ARG A 153 6.43 10.69 -1.62
CA ARG A 153 6.43 11.43 -2.89
C ARG A 153 5.09 11.32 -3.60
N VAL A 154 4.76 12.37 -4.33
CA VAL A 154 3.60 12.44 -5.22
C VAL A 154 4.06 12.30 -6.68
N HIS A 155 3.31 11.55 -7.48
CA HIS A 155 3.65 11.23 -8.87
C HIS A 155 2.54 11.69 -9.81
N GLU A 156 2.94 12.28 -10.94
CA GLU A 156 1.98 12.69 -11.98
C GLU A 156 1.60 11.52 -12.89
N HIS A 157 0.30 11.39 -13.15
CA HIS A 157 -0.26 10.48 -14.15
C HIS A 157 -1.56 11.06 -14.73
N ALA A 158 -1.64 11.21 -16.05
CA ALA A 158 -2.84 11.67 -16.75
C ALA A 158 -3.45 12.97 -16.19
N GLY A 159 -2.61 13.93 -15.77
CA GLY A 159 -3.02 15.20 -15.17
C GLY A 159 -3.31 15.16 -13.67
N TRP A 160 -3.27 13.97 -13.07
CA TRP A 160 -3.48 13.77 -11.63
C TRP A 160 -2.17 13.60 -10.88
N ARG A 161 -2.16 14.06 -9.63
CA ARG A 161 -1.08 13.87 -8.66
C ARG A 161 -1.44 12.80 -7.63
N ILE A 162 -0.73 11.68 -7.68
CA ILE A 162 -1.03 10.44 -6.95
C ILE A 162 0.05 10.18 -5.89
N GLY A 163 -0.36 10.00 -4.64
CA GLY A 163 0.49 9.53 -3.54
C GLY A 163 -0.17 8.37 -2.80
N GLY A 164 0.45 7.91 -1.71
CA GLY A 164 -0.14 6.84 -0.92
C GLY A 164 0.69 6.44 0.29
N LEU A 165 0.02 5.76 1.24
CA LEU A 165 0.55 5.38 2.54
C LEU A 165 0.06 3.98 2.95
N ASN A 166 0.81 3.33 3.85
CA ASN A 166 0.47 2.01 4.36
C ASN A 166 -0.23 2.10 5.72
N CYS A 167 -1.41 1.50 5.82
CA CYS A 167 -2.10 1.17 7.06
C CYS A 167 -2.16 2.36 8.04
N TRP A 168 -1.63 2.22 9.25
CA TRP A 168 -1.68 3.26 10.27
C TRP A 168 -0.98 4.57 9.90
N GLU A 169 -0.15 4.61 8.87
CA GLU A 169 0.41 5.87 8.34
C GLU A 169 -0.70 6.84 7.90
N ASN A 170 -1.85 6.32 7.45
CA ASN A 170 -3.03 7.10 7.08
C ASN A 170 -3.69 7.84 8.26
N TRP A 171 -3.33 7.49 9.49
CA TRP A 171 -3.74 8.22 10.69
C TRP A 171 -2.72 9.25 11.15
N LEU A 172 -1.48 9.16 10.66
CA LEU A 172 -0.40 10.03 11.11
C LEU A 172 -0.46 11.39 10.41
N PRO A 173 -0.40 12.51 11.14
CA PRO A 173 -0.54 13.84 10.54
C PRO A 173 0.64 14.22 9.64
N LEU A 174 1.88 13.92 10.05
CA LEU A 174 3.07 14.40 9.34
C LEU A 174 3.29 13.73 7.97
N PRO A 175 3.16 12.39 7.82
CA PRO A 175 3.28 11.75 6.51
C PRO A 175 2.21 12.24 5.52
N LYS A 176 0.98 12.41 5.99
CA LYS A 176 -0.11 12.98 5.18
C LYS A 176 0.19 14.42 4.75
N PHE A 177 0.60 15.26 5.70
CA PHE A 177 0.94 16.65 5.41
C PHE A 177 2.11 16.75 4.40
N ALA A 178 3.08 15.84 4.45
CA ALA A 178 4.17 15.77 3.47
C ALA A 178 3.65 15.57 2.03
N LEU A 179 2.63 14.74 1.83
CA LEU A 179 2.01 14.51 0.53
C LEU A 179 1.08 15.67 0.12
N TYR A 180 0.32 16.23 1.07
CA TYR A 180 -0.52 17.42 0.81
C TYR A 180 0.33 18.63 0.38
N GLY A 181 1.49 18.84 1.01
CA GLY A 181 2.44 19.90 0.65
C GLY A 181 3.02 19.75 -0.77
N GLN A 182 3.02 18.52 -1.31
CA GLN A 182 3.38 18.23 -2.70
C GLN A 182 2.17 18.33 -3.66
N GLY A 183 1.00 18.69 -3.13
CA GLY A 183 -0.21 18.96 -3.90
C GLY A 183 -0.98 17.73 -4.32
N GLU A 184 -0.88 16.60 -3.60
CA GLU A 184 -1.65 15.36 -3.81
C GLU A 184 -3.13 15.62 -4.15
N GLN A 185 -3.70 14.79 -5.03
CA GLN A 185 -5.10 14.85 -5.49
C GLN A 185 -5.81 13.50 -5.37
N LEU A 186 -5.06 12.40 -5.52
CA LEU A 186 -5.51 11.04 -5.31
C LEU A 186 -4.58 10.35 -4.30
N HIS A 187 -5.14 9.89 -3.19
CA HIS A 187 -4.42 9.20 -2.14
C HIS A 187 -4.75 7.70 -2.17
N VAL A 188 -3.73 6.85 -2.31
CA VAL A 188 -3.88 5.40 -2.18
C VAL A 188 -3.57 4.97 -0.76
N ALA A 189 -4.58 4.54 -0.02
CA ALA A 189 -4.43 4.00 1.32
C ALA A 189 -4.47 2.47 1.24
N THR A 190 -3.35 1.80 1.56
CA THR A 190 -3.30 0.33 1.52
C THR A 190 -3.41 -0.27 2.91
N TRP A 191 -4.15 -1.36 3.06
CA TRP A 191 -4.44 -2.00 4.35
C TRP A 191 -4.31 -3.52 4.23
N PRO A 192 -4.03 -4.24 5.33
CA PRO A 192 -4.01 -5.70 5.30
C PRO A 192 -5.44 -6.25 5.23
N GLY A 193 -6.38 -5.51 5.83
CA GLY A 193 -7.83 -5.67 5.81
C GLY A 193 -8.46 -5.03 7.06
N GLY A 194 -9.77 -5.24 7.28
CA GLY A 194 -10.52 -4.70 8.39
C GLY A 194 -11.29 -3.42 8.06
N ARG A 195 -12.60 -3.54 7.75
CA ARG A 195 -13.48 -2.38 7.53
C ARG A 195 -13.51 -1.39 8.71
N GLY A 196 -13.41 -1.92 9.93
CA GLY A 196 -13.46 -1.12 11.16
C GLY A 196 -12.33 -0.09 11.30
N ILE A 197 -11.24 -0.24 10.55
CA ILE A 197 -10.10 0.69 10.58
C ILE A 197 -9.95 1.52 9.29
N THR A 198 -10.58 1.09 8.18
CA THR A 198 -10.44 1.78 6.89
C THR A 198 -11.43 2.92 6.71
N LEU A 199 -12.68 2.78 7.16
CA LEU A 199 -13.75 3.75 6.85
C LEU A 199 -13.43 5.16 7.38
N ASP A 200 -13.19 5.27 8.69
CA ASP A 200 -12.96 6.57 9.32
C ASP A 200 -11.62 7.18 8.90
N ALA A 201 -10.58 6.36 8.75
CA ALA A 201 -9.28 6.80 8.23
C ALA A 201 -9.44 7.43 6.85
N SER A 202 -10.12 6.73 5.94
CA SER A 202 -10.27 7.16 4.55
C SER A 202 -11.11 8.43 4.44
N ARG A 203 -12.19 8.54 5.21
CA ARG A 203 -13.00 9.76 5.26
C ARG A 203 -12.23 10.93 5.85
N LEU A 204 -11.45 10.68 6.91
CA LEU A 204 -10.59 11.71 7.49
C LEU A 204 -9.56 12.21 6.49
N VAL A 205 -8.80 11.32 5.84
CA VAL A 205 -7.80 11.71 4.82
C VAL A 205 -8.46 12.51 3.69
N ALA A 206 -9.60 12.05 3.18
CA ALA A 206 -10.30 12.71 2.08
C ALA A 206 -10.73 14.14 2.45
N ILE A 207 -11.38 14.32 3.61
CA ILE A 207 -11.85 15.62 4.09
C ILE A 207 -10.70 16.53 4.50
N GLU A 208 -9.68 15.98 5.17
CA GLU A 208 -8.53 16.71 5.67
C GLU A 208 -7.71 17.27 4.51
N GLY A 209 -7.33 16.44 3.54
CA GLY A 209 -6.51 16.84 2.39
C GLY A 209 -7.28 17.47 1.24
N GLY A 210 -8.60 17.30 1.18
CA GLY A 210 -9.39 17.66 0.00
C GLY A 210 -9.02 16.81 -1.22
N VAL A 211 -8.78 15.51 -0.99
CA VAL A 211 -8.30 14.54 -1.99
C VAL A 211 -9.29 13.39 -2.14
N PHE A 212 -9.29 12.73 -3.30
CA PHE A 212 -9.93 11.43 -3.42
C PHE A 212 -9.10 10.38 -2.71
N VAL A 213 -9.74 9.40 -2.07
CA VAL A 213 -9.06 8.28 -1.41
C VAL A 213 -9.49 6.97 -2.05
N VAL A 214 -8.51 6.19 -2.51
CA VAL A 214 -8.69 4.80 -2.94
C VAL A 214 -8.11 3.93 -1.84
N SER A 215 -8.98 3.40 -0.99
CA SER A 215 -8.61 2.63 0.19
C SER A 215 -8.77 1.14 -0.10
N VAL A 216 -7.67 0.39 -0.12
CA VAL A 216 -7.65 -1.01 -0.58
C VAL A 216 -7.20 -1.94 0.52
N SER A 217 -8.04 -2.94 0.78
CA SER A 217 -7.87 -3.95 1.81
C SER A 217 -7.66 -5.33 1.21
N GLY A 218 -6.78 -6.11 1.84
CA GLY A 218 -6.57 -7.51 1.49
C GLY A 218 -7.66 -8.40 2.06
N LEU A 219 -7.70 -9.64 1.59
CA LEU A 219 -8.50 -10.70 2.18
C LEU A 219 -7.61 -11.80 2.71
N PHE A 220 -8.04 -12.42 3.80
CA PHE A 220 -7.38 -13.59 4.33
C PHE A 220 -8.35 -14.53 5.03
N ASP A 221 -8.17 -15.81 4.74
CA ASP A 221 -8.78 -16.90 5.47
C ASP A 221 -7.67 -17.89 5.88
N ALA A 222 -7.81 -18.54 7.03
CA ALA A 222 -6.82 -19.50 7.52
C ALA A 222 -6.58 -20.67 6.54
N SER A 223 -7.56 -21.03 5.70
CA SER A 223 -7.36 -22.05 4.65
C SER A 223 -6.30 -21.66 3.61
N LEU A 224 -5.94 -20.37 3.49
CA LEU A 224 -4.89 -19.91 2.58
C LEU A 224 -3.48 -20.30 3.03
N VAL A 225 -3.28 -20.65 4.31
CA VAL A 225 -1.96 -21.12 4.80
C VAL A 225 -1.62 -22.43 4.09
N PRO A 226 -0.48 -22.57 3.38
CA PRO A 226 -0.06 -23.81 2.73
C PRO A 226 0.27 -24.93 3.71
N ASP A 227 0.10 -26.19 3.27
CA ASP A 227 0.37 -27.36 4.12
C ASP A 227 1.86 -27.52 4.49
N ASP A 228 2.75 -27.03 3.63
CA ASP A 228 4.20 -27.05 3.83
C ASP A 228 4.73 -25.83 4.61
N PHE A 229 3.84 -24.91 5.04
CA PHE A 229 4.25 -23.78 5.86
C PHE A 229 4.63 -24.23 7.28
N PRO A 230 5.65 -23.63 7.93
CA PRO A 230 6.09 -24.07 9.25
C PRO A 230 4.96 -24.00 10.30
N GLU A 231 4.69 -25.16 10.92
CA GLU A 231 3.60 -25.35 11.88
C GLU A 231 2.21 -24.98 11.31
N ALA A 232 1.96 -25.27 10.01
CA ALA A 232 0.74 -24.88 9.30
C ALA A 232 -0.55 -25.20 10.07
N ARG A 233 -0.70 -26.42 10.60
CA ARG A 233 -1.90 -26.82 11.35
C ARG A 233 -2.14 -25.94 12.58
N ALA A 234 -1.10 -25.68 13.36
CA ALA A 234 -1.19 -24.83 14.54
C ALA A 234 -1.46 -23.37 14.16
N LEU A 235 -0.82 -22.89 13.08
CA LEU A 235 -1.03 -21.55 12.56
C LEU A 235 -2.48 -21.33 12.12
N ARG A 236 -3.04 -22.25 11.32
CA ARG A 236 -4.44 -22.19 10.87
C ARG A 236 -5.40 -22.07 12.05
N ALA A 237 -5.24 -22.93 13.05
CA ALA A 237 -6.07 -22.89 14.25
C ALA A 237 -5.95 -21.55 15.02
N SER A 238 -4.76 -20.94 15.02
CA SER A 238 -4.55 -19.64 15.68
C SER A 238 -5.05 -18.43 14.89
N LEU A 239 -5.23 -18.56 13.58
CA LEU A 239 -5.70 -17.51 12.68
C LEU A 239 -7.18 -17.65 12.30
N GLU A 240 -7.86 -18.69 12.78
CA GLU A 240 -9.28 -18.90 12.54
C GLU A 240 -10.09 -17.71 13.05
N GLY A 241 -10.89 -17.10 12.17
CA GLY A 241 -11.71 -15.94 12.51
C GLY A 241 -10.94 -14.64 12.74
N ILE A 242 -9.74 -14.49 12.18
CA ILE A 242 -8.95 -13.26 12.31
C ILE A 242 -9.74 -12.03 11.81
N ALA A 243 -9.92 -11.05 12.71
CA ALA A 243 -10.86 -9.94 12.49
C ALA A 243 -10.47 -8.98 11.34
N LEU A 244 -9.20 -8.91 10.98
CA LEU A 244 -8.72 -8.03 9.91
C LEU A 244 -8.71 -8.71 8.53
N GLY A 245 -9.10 -9.99 8.42
CA GLY A 245 -9.08 -10.72 7.14
C GLY A 245 -10.28 -10.44 6.22
N ASP A 246 -11.21 -9.57 6.63
CA ASP A 246 -12.55 -9.44 6.03
C ASP A 246 -12.66 -8.44 4.87
N GLY A 247 -11.57 -7.76 4.51
CA GLY A 247 -11.56 -6.75 3.46
C GLY A 247 -11.83 -5.34 4.00
N GLY A 248 -12.82 -4.64 3.44
CA GLY A 248 -13.12 -3.24 3.79
C GLY A 248 -12.53 -2.22 2.82
N THR A 249 -12.42 -2.60 1.54
CA THR A 249 -12.04 -1.70 0.45
C THR A 249 -13.14 -0.68 0.18
N LEU A 250 -12.78 0.59 -0.02
CA LEU A 250 -13.71 1.67 -0.33
C LEU A 250 -13.04 2.81 -1.11
N ILE A 251 -13.86 3.58 -1.83
CA ILE A 251 -13.45 4.78 -2.55
C ILE A 251 -14.22 5.97 -1.99
N VAL A 252 -13.52 7.06 -1.64
CA VAL A 252 -14.09 8.23 -0.95
C VAL A 252 -13.77 9.51 -1.71
N ASP A 253 -14.75 10.40 -1.83
CA ASP A 253 -14.58 11.73 -2.43
C ASP A 253 -13.97 12.75 -1.45
N PRO A 254 -13.46 13.90 -1.93
CA PRO A 254 -12.90 14.97 -1.09
C PRO A 254 -13.82 15.54 0.01
N ASN A 255 -15.13 15.27 -0.05
CA ASN A 255 -16.12 15.69 0.94
C ASN A 255 -16.41 14.58 1.97
N GLY A 256 -15.75 13.43 1.86
CA GLY A 256 -15.93 12.28 2.75
C GLY A 256 -17.13 11.41 2.41
N VAL A 257 -17.68 11.53 1.19
CA VAL A 257 -18.74 10.67 0.64
C VAL A 257 -18.12 9.39 0.13
N VAL A 258 -18.64 8.24 0.57
CA VAL A 258 -18.24 6.92 0.05
C VAL A 258 -18.89 6.72 -1.31
N LEU A 259 -18.07 6.62 -2.36
CA LEU A 259 -18.50 6.43 -3.75
C LEU A 259 -18.71 4.96 -4.10
N ALA A 260 -17.90 4.07 -3.52
CA ALA A 260 -17.98 2.63 -3.68
C ALA A 260 -17.43 1.93 -2.43
N GLU A 261 -17.99 0.76 -2.09
CA GLU A 261 -17.61 -0.04 -0.94
C GLU A 261 -17.76 -1.52 -1.28
N ALA A 262 -16.75 -2.34 -0.96
CA ALA A 262 -16.73 -3.76 -1.28
C ALA A 262 -17.48 -4.58 -0.23
N ALA A 263 -18.04 -5.70 -0.67
CA ALA A 263 -18.60 -6.69 0.26
C ALA A 263 -17.49 -7.30 1.14
N ALA A 264 -17.81 -7.60 2.41
CA ALA A 264 -16.88 -8.28 3.29
C ALA A 264 -16.64 -9.73 2.83
N ASN A 265 -15.42 -10.24 3.00
CA ASN A 265 -15.02 -11.62 2.69
C ASN A 265 -15.23 -12.04 1.22
N ALA A 266 -15.24 -11.09 0.28
CA ALA A 266 -15.47 -11.37 -1.13
C ALA A 266 -14.42 -10.66 -2.02
N GLU A 267 -13.87 -11.39 -3.00
CA GLU A 267 -13.02 -10.77 -4.01
C GLU A 267 -13.85 -9.92 -4.96
N GLU A 268 -13.45 -8.67 -5.16
CA GLU A 268 -14.15 -7.71 -6.00
C GLU A 268 -13.19 -6.61 -6.50
N ILE A 269 -13.45 -6.10 -7.70
CA ILE A 269 -12.81 -4.86 -8.19
C ILE A 269 -13.87 -3.76 -8.16
N LEU A 270 -13.68 -2.78 -7.28
CA LEU A 270 -14.53 -1.59 -7.27
C LEU A 270 -14.04 -0.59 -8.31
N TYR A 271 -14.98 0.05 -8.99
CA TYR A 271 -14.68 1.15 -9.92
C TYR A 271 -15.38 2.43 -9.49
N ALA A 272 -14.71 3.57 -9.67
CA ALA A 272 -15.32 4.89 -9.51
C ALA A 272 -14.76 5.86 -10.56
N ASP A 273 -15.62 6.73 -11.07
CA ASP A 273 -15.22 7.85 -11.93
C ASP A 273 -14.97 9.08 -11.06
N LEU A 274 -13.73 9.54 -11.04
CA LEU A 274 -13.30 10.68 -10.24
C LEU A 274 -13.28 11.93 -11.10
N ASP A 275 -13.71 13.04 -10.51
CA ASP A 275 -13.82 14.34 -11.18
C ASP A 275 -12.88 15.33 -10.49
N LEU A 276 -11.81 15.74 -11.19
CA LEU A 276 -10.74 16.54 -10.59
C LEU A 276 -11.26 17.87 -10.03
N ASP A 277 -12.30 18.43 -10.65
CA ASP A 277 -12.90 19.70 -10.22
C ASP A 277 -13.48 19.60 -8.80
N VAL A 278 -13.90 18.41 -8.34
CA VAL A 278 -14.38 18.20 -6.96
C VAL A 278 -13.24 18.37 -5.95
N ALA A 279 -12.04 17.84 -6.25
CA ALA A 279 -10.87 18.00 -5.39
C ALA A 279 -10.39 19.46 -5.40
N LEU A 280 -10.37 20.10 -6.57
CA LEU A 280 -10.00 21.52 -6.68
C LEU A 280 -10.97 22.43 -5.92
N ALA A 281 -12.27 22.16 -5.97
CA ALA A 281 -13.28 22.90 -5.21
C ALA A 281 -13.09 22.72 -3.69
N ALA A 282 -12.86 21.49 -3.22
CA ALA A 282 -12.60 21.22 -1.79
C ALA A 282 -11.34 21.96 -1.30
N ARG A 283 -10.25 21.93 -2.07
CA ARG A 283 -8.99 22.63 -1.75
C ARG A 283 -9.08 24.14 -1.89
N THR A 284 -9.97 24.67 -2.73
CA THR A 284 -10.25 26.12 -2.75
C THR A 284 -10.72 26.61 -1.39
N LEU A 285 -11.49 25.80 -0.65
CA LEU A 285 -11.92 26.14 0.71
C LEU A 285 -10.81 25.91 1.75
N ARG A 286 -10.05 24.80 1.65
CA ARG A 286 -9.12 24.35 2.68
C ARG A 286 -7.91 23.60 2.10
N ASP A 287 -7.00 24.29 1.41
CA ASP A 287 -5.77 23.67 0.91
C ASP A 287 -4.70 23.58 2.00
N GLN A 288 -4.56 22.41 2.62
CA GLN A 288 -3.70 22.21 3.80
C GLN A 288 -2.23 22.51 3.54
N GLY A 289 -1.71 22.18 2.36
CA GLY A 289 -0.33 22.46 1.97
C GLY A 289 -0.14 23.85 1.35
N GLY A 290 -1.24 24.56 1.08
CA GLY A 290 -1.27 25.85 0.38
C GLY A 290 -1.77 26.97 1.27
N HIS A 291 -2.82 27.67 0.83
CA HIS A 291 -3.30 28.91 1.46
C HIS A 291 -3.86 28.75 2.88
N TYR A 292 -4.21 27.53 3.29
CA TYR A 292 -4.68 27.25 4.66
C TYR A 292 -3.50 27.05 5.64
N HIS A 293 -2.28 26.85 5.13
CA HIS A 293 -1.06 26.71 5.93
C HIS A 293 -0.50 28.06 6.37
N ARG A 294 0.22 28.07 7.50
CA ARG A 294 0.92 29.24 8.06
C ARG A 294 2.43 29.00 8.14
N PRO A 295 3.16 29.08 6.99
CA PRO A 295 4.60 28.82 6.96
C PRO A 295 5.42 29.85 7.74
N ASP A 296 4.83 31.00 8.09
CA ASP A 296 5.42 31.98 9.00
C ASP A 296 5.37 31.56 10.48
N LEU A 297 4.55 30.56 10.83
CA LEU A 297 4.37 30.05 12.19
C LEU A 297 4.88 28.61 12.36
N PHE A 298 4.66 27.76 11.36
CA PHE A 298 4.97 26.33 11.42
C PHE A 298 5.75 25.90 10.18
N GLU A 299 6.86 25.20 10.37
CA GLU A 299 7.67 24.64 9.29
C GLU A 299 7.83 23.13 9.49
N LEU A 300 7.61 22.34 8.45
CA LEU A 300 7.96 20.92 8.41
C LEU A 300 9.20 20.72 7.53
N ARG A 301 10.28 20.20 8.11
CA ARG A 301 11.49 19.80 7.39
C ARG A 301 11.59 18.28 7.32
N ILE A 302 11.78 17.75 6.11
CA ILE A 302 11.83 16.31 5.86
C ILE A 302 13.19 15.95 5.27
N ASP A 303 13.82 14.93 5.83
CA ASP A 303 15.02 14.33 5.26
C ASP A 303 14.62 13.21 4.29
N GLU A 304 14.58 13.53 2.99
CA GLU A 304 14.13 12.61 1.95
C GLU A 304 15.22 11.65 1.43
N ARG A 305 16.37 11.58 2.11
CA ARG A 305 17.44 10.67 1.69
C ARG A 305 17.01 9.22 1.91
N ARG A 306 17.27 8.37 0.92
CA ARG A 306 17.17 6.91 1.10
C ARG A 306 18.29 6.46 2.03
N LEU A 307 17.95 5.89 3.17
CA LEU A 307 18.93 5.43 4.15
C LEU A 307 19.41 4.02 3.77
N GLY A 308 20.70 3.91 3.46
CA GLY A 308 21.41 2.64 3.27
C GLY A 308 22.31 2.33 4.46
N ALA A 309 22.73 1.06 4.58
CA ALA A 309 23.71 0.65 5.59
C ALA A 309 25.08 1.34 5.42
N THR A 310 25.37 1.82 4.21
CA THR A 310 26.55 2.64 3.90
C THR A 310 26.11 3.88 3.14
N SER A 311 26.77 5.01 3.39
CA SER A 311 26.67 6.20 2.54
C SER A 311 28.07 6.64 2.16
N SER A 312 28.34 6.77 0.87
CA SER A 312 29.46 7.59 0.43
C SER A 312 28.99 9.04 0.55
N ARG A 313 29.47 9.76 1.57
CA ARG A 313 29.39 11.22 1.53
C ARG A 313 30.21 11.67 0.32
N GLU A 314 29.57 12.09 -0.77
CA GLU A 314 30.26 13.05 -1.63
C GLU A 314 30.40 14.34 -0.81
N PRO A 315 31.62 14.88 -0.64
CA PRO A 315 31.76 16.19 -0.04
C PRO A 315 31.01 17.18 -0.92
N ALA A 316 30.15 18.00 -0.29
CA ALA A 316 29.49 19.11 -0.95
C ALA A 316 30.53 19.93 -1.73
N ARG A 317 30.35 20.03 -3.05
CA ARG A 317 31.09 20.98 -3.89
C ARG A 317 30.41 22.34 -3.85
#